data_AF-V9L476-F1
#
_entry.id   AF-V9L476-F1
#
_cell.length_a   1.000
_cell.length_b   1.000
_cell.length_c   1.000
_cell.angle_alpha   90.00
_cell.angle_beta   90.00
_cell.angle_gamma   90.00
#
_symmetry.space_group_name_H-M   'P 1'
#
loop_
_entity.id
_entity.type
_entity.pdbx_description
1 polymer ?
#
loop_
_entity_poly.entity_id
_entity_poly.type
_entity_poly.pdbx_seq_one_letter_code
_entity_poly.pdbx_strand_id
1 'polypeptide(L)'
;MTDTIQPAGRSDSYFRKGCNPCAQTGRSKLQSKRVTLNQQIIKAMRLRAGAENLLRATDNAKVRDLALVELSYVNSDLQLLKEELEGLNSSVEVYQNQEEMLTIPFIPLGLKETREVDFMTPFKDFIQEHYSEEPSAYEDSILDVMDLRQATRTPSRDEAGVQLLISYYNQLNLLENRLFPPSRHLGIFFTWYDCFTGVPVCQQHVGLEKASILFNIAALHTQLGARSDRSSMSGLDTAILAFQRAAGVLNHLREVFTHTPSFDLSPAMLHMLSLLLLAQAQECGFQRQGLPRVPHQIPRL
;
A
#
# COMPACT_ATOMS: atom_id res chain seq x y z
N MET A 1 -47.58 -32.64 9.17
CA MET A 1 -46.21 -33.15 9.37
C MET A 1 -45.47 -33.00 8.05
N THR A 2 -44.76 -31.88 7.92
CA THR A 2 -43.66 -31.67 6.97
C THR A 2 -42.93 -30.45 7.49
N ASP A 3 -42.04 -30.70 8.45
CA ASP A 3 -41.11 -29.71 8.99
C ASP A 3 -40.23 -29.21 7.84
N THR A 4 -40.43 -27.94 7.48
CA THR A 4 -39.53 -27.23 6.58
C THR A 4 -38.40 -26.70 7.44
N ILE A 5 -37.30 -27.45 7.49
CA ILE A 5 -36.05 -27.02 8.13
C ILE A 5 -35.52 -25.83 7.32
N GLN A 6 -35.67 -24.62 7.86
CA GLN A 6 -34.93 -23.45 7.41
C GLN A 6 -33.44 -23.71 7.68
N PRO A 7 -32.54 -23.52 6.70
CA PRO A 7 -31.11 -23.54 7.01
C PRO A 7 -30.80 -22.36 7.94
N ALA A 8 -30.16 -22.70 9.05
CA ALA A 8 -29.86 -21.83 10.17
C ALA A 8 -29.10 -20.56 9.74
N GLY A 9 -29.35 -19.49 10.49
CA GLY A 9 -28.94 -18.14 10.18
C GLY A 9 -27.44 -17.95 9.98
N ARG A 10 -27.12 -17.20 8.93
CA ARG A 10 -25.80 -16.62 8.65
C ARG A 10 -25.49 -15.62 9.76
N SER A 11 -24.48 -15.90 10.58
CA SER A 11 -23.95 -14.93 11.53
C SER A 11 -23.17 -13.85 10.76
N ASP A 12 -23.69 -12.63 10.73
CA ASP A 12 -23.12 -11.43 10.11
C ASP A 12 -21.82 -10.93 10.79
N SER A 13 -20.72 -11.69 10.82
CA SER A 13 -19.50 -11.22 11.52
C SER A 13 -18.11 -11.63 11.00
N TYR A 14 -17.91 -11.87 9.70
CA TYR A 14 -16.54 -12.13 9.18
C TYR A 14 -16.06 -11.22 8.04
N PHE A 15 -16.87 -10.25 7.60
CA PHE A 15 -16.41 -9.27 6.63
C PHE A 15 -15.52 -8.22 7.31
N ARG A 16 -14.19 -8.38 7.22
CA ARG A 16 -13.24 -7.32 7.54
C ARG A 16 -13.34 -6.23 6.47
N LYS A 17 -14.32 -5.35 6.62
CA LYS A 17 -14.48 -4.18 5.74
C LYS A 17 -13.32 -3.21 5.99
N GLY A 18 -12.62 -2.81 4.94
CA GLY A 18 -11.75 -1.63 4.98
C GLY A 18 -12.56 -0.36 5.30
N CYS A 19 -11.90 0.80 5.38
CA CYS A 19 -12.64 2.05 5.60
C CYS A 19 -13.68 2.28 4.50
N ASN A 20 -14.86 2.81 4.87
CA ASN A 20 -15.89 3.21 3.92
C ASN A 20 -15.30 4.20 2.88
N PRO A 21 -15.28 3.86 1.58
CA PRO A 21 -14.74 4.74 0.54
C PRO A 21 -15.47 6.09 0.46
N CYS A 22 -16.72 6.16 0.92
CA CYS A 22 -17.55 7.37 0.93
C CYS A 22 -17.40 8.23 2.19
N ALA A 23 -16.62 7.81 3.19
CA ALA A 23 -16.31 8.65 4.34
C ALA A 23 -15.36 9.78 3.92
N GLN A 24 -15.91 10.90 3.45
CA GLN A 24 -15.23 12.06 2.85
C GLN A 24 -14.31 12.86 3.81
N THR A 25 -13.43 12.18 4.54
CA THR A 25 -12.32 12.82 5.26
C THR A 25 -11.36 13.47 4.26
N GLY A 26 -10.62 14.53 4.64
CA GLY A 26 -9.59 15.13 3.76
C GLY A 26 -8.60 14.09 3.21
N ARG A 27 -8.31 13.04 4.00
CA ARG A 27 -7.49 11.87 3.64
C ARG A 27 -8.10 11.04 2.52
N SER A 28 -9.39 10.70 2.64
CA SER A 28 -10.10 9.93 1.59
C SER A 28 -10.19 10.71 0.27
N LYS A 29 -10.31 12.04 0.33
CA LYS A 29 -10.31 12.92 -0.85
C LYS A 29 -8.93 12.94 -1.51
N LEU A 30 -7.85 13.07 -0.74
CA LEU A 30 -6.48 12.96 -1.26
C LEU A 30 -6.24 11.59 -1.91
N GLN A 31 -6.64 10.50 -1.26
CA GLN A 31 -6.51 9.16 -1.83
C GLN A 31 -7.31 9.02 -3.13
N SER A 32 -8.56 9.47 -3.15
CA SER A 32 -9.42 9.37 -4.36
C SER A 32 -8.85 10.17 -5.52
N LYS A 33 -8.27 11.35 -5.24
CA LYS A 33 -7.52 12.14 -6.21
C LYS A 33 -6.29 11.40 -6.71
N ARG A 34 -5.47 10.83 -5.83
CA ARG A 34 -4.29 10.02 -6.21
C ARG A 34 -4.67 8.85 -7.11
N VAL A 35 -5.70 8.09 -6.75
CA VAL A 35 -6.21 6.97 -7.56
C VAL A 35 -6.65 7.46 -8.94
N THR A 36 -7.40 8.57 -9.01
CA THR A 36 -7.86 9.15 -10.28
C THR A 36 -6.69 9.59 -11.15
N LEU A 37 -5.70 10.24 -10.54
CA LEU A 37 -4.52 10.73 -11.23
C LEU A 37 -3.63 9.58 -11.72
N ASN A 38 -3.43 8.55 -10.91
CA ASN A 38 -2.76 7.32 -11.31
C ASN A 38 -3.47 6.65 -12.51
N GLN A 39 -4.80 6.64 -12.54
CA GLN A 39 -5.56 6.16 -13.71
C GLN A 39 -5.28 6.98 -14.98
N GLN A 40 -5.19 8.30 -14.85
CA GLN A 40 -4.85 9.19 -15.97
C GLN A 40 -3.41 8.98 -16.45
N ILE A 41 -2.45 8.87 -15.54
CA ILE A 41 -1.04 8.56 -15.86
C ILE A 41 -0.93 7.25 -16.61
N ILE A 42 -1.64 6.20 -16.18
CA ILE A 42 -1.65 4.91 -16.89
C ILE A 42 -2.18 5.07 -18.31
N LYS A 43 -3.27 5.81 -18.48
CA LYS A 43 -3.85 6.07 -19.80
C LYS A 43 -2.83 6.79 -20.69
N ALA A 44 -2.18 7.83 -20.19
CA ALA A 44 -1.13 8.56 -20.90
C ALA A 44 0.07 7.65 -21.25
N MET A 45 0.55 6.83 -20.31
CA MET A 45 1.64 5.87 -20.56
C MET A 45 1.29 4.86 -21.66
N ARG A 46 0.05 4.37 -21.70
CA ARG A 46 -0.41 3.47 -22.77
C ARG A 46 -0.49 4.16 -24.12
N LEU A 47 -0.99 5.40 -24.16
CA LEU A 47 -1.01 6.20 -25.39
C LEU A 47 0.41 6.46 -25.91
N ARG A 48 1.34 6.78 -25.00
CA ARG A 48 2.78 6.96 -25.32
C ARG A 48 3.36 5.72 -25.96
N ALA A 49 3.17 4.55 -25.33
CA ALA A 49 3.64 3.28 -25.86
C ALA A 49 3.01 2.95 -27.22
N GLY A 50 1.72 3.25 -27.40
CA GLY A 50 1.03 3.10 -28.68
C GLY A 50 1.63 3.98 -29.78
N ALA A 51 1.89 5.25 -29.49
CA ALA A 51 2.53 6.19 -30.41
C ALA A 51 3.96 5.76 -30.77
N GLU A 52 4.76 5.31 -29.79
CA GLU A 52 6.11 4.76 -30.04
C GLU A 52 6.06 3.53 -30.95
N ASN A 53 5.10 2.62 -30.73
CA ASN A 53 4.94 1.44 -31.58
C ASN A 53 4.50 1.82 -33.00
N LEU A 54 3.61 2.78 -33.15
CA LEU A 54 3.19 3.29 -34.46
C LEU A 54 4.36 3.91 -35.23
N LEU A 55 5.20 4.68 -34.55
CA LEU A 55 6.42 5.26 -35.13
C LEU A 55 7.44 4.22 -35.60
N ARG A 56 7.52 3.08 -34.90
CA ARG A 56 8.39 1.96 -35.29
C ARG A 56 7.82 1.15 -36.46
N ALA A 57 6.49 1.07 -36.57
CA ALA A 57 5.82 0.21 -37.53
C ALA A 57 5.44 0.91 -38.85
N THR A 58 5.47 2.24 -38.92
CA THR A 58 5.00 3.00 -40.08
C THR A 58 6.14 3.57 -40.92
N ASP A 59 6.06 3.37 -42.24
CA ASP A 59 6.91 4.02 -43.24
C ASP A 59 6.24 5.25 -43.87
N ASN A 60 5.00 5.55 -43.47
CA ASN A 60 4.24 6.68 -44.01
C ASN A 60 4.61 7.98 -43.29
N ALA A 61 5.21 8.92 -44.03
CA ALA A 61 5.65 10.20 -43.50
C ALA A 61 4.55 11.00 -42.76
N LYS A 62 3.32 11.02 -43.27
CA LYS A 62 2.21 11.75 -42.61
C LYS A 62 1.79 11.12 -41.29
N VAL A 63 1.74 9.79 -41.25
CA VAL A 63 1.41 9.04 -40.02
C VAL A 63 2.52 9.21 -38.99
N ARG A 64 3.77 9.22 -39.45
CA ARG A 64 4.94 9.46 -38.62
C ARG A 64 4.94 10.87 -38.02
N ASP A 65 4.69 11.91 -38.81
CA ASP A 65 4.63 13.29 -38.32
C ASP A 65 3.50 13.47 -37.29
N LEU A 66 2.32 12.91 -37.56
CA LEU A 66 1.21 12.92 -36.62
C LEU A 66 1.57 12.19 -35.31
N ALA A 67 2.19 11.01 -35.41
CA ALA A 67 2.60 10.24 -34.24
C ALA A 67 3.69 10.95 -33.42
N LEU A 68 4.58 11.73 -34.03
CA LEU A 68 5.55 12.57 -33.32
C LEU A 68 4.87 13.71 -32.55
N VAL A 69 3.90 14.39 -33.17
CA VAL A 69 3.12 15.44 -32.51
C VAL A 69 2.35 14.86 -31.31
N GLU A 70 1.64 13.75 -31.51
CA GLU A 70 0.93 13.05 -30.43
C GLU A 70 1.87 12.59 -29.33
N LEU A 71 3.05 12.05 -29.67
CA LEU A 71 4.04 11.66 -28.67
C LEU A 71 4.53 12.86 -27.85
N SER A 72 4.72 14.03 -28.47
CA SER A 72 5.09 15.25 -27.77
C SER A 72 4.00 15.73 -26.81
N TYR A 73 2.74 15.69 -27.26
CA TYR A 73 1.58 16.06 -26.44
C TYR A 73 1.43 15.12 -25.25
N VAL A 74 1.46 13.80 -25.48
CA VAL A 74 1.34 12.79 -24.42
C VAL A 74 2.50 12.89 -23.43
N ASN A 75 3.73 13.18 -23.86
CA ASN A 75 4.84 13.39 -22.95
C ASN A 75 4.63 14.62 -22.05
N SER A 76 4.11 15.72 -22.61
CA SER A 76 3.78 16.93 -21.84
C SER A 76 2.66 16.67 -20.83
N ASP A 77 1.59 15.98 -21.25
CA ASP A 77 0.47 15.61 -20.38
C ASP A 77 0.93 14.69 -19.25
N LEU A 78 1.75 13.68 -19.56
CA LEU A 78 2.32 12.77 -18.58
C LEU A 78 3.22 13.49 -17.57
N GLN A 79 3.96 14.51 -18.00
CA GLN A 79 4.75 15.35 -17.10
C GLN A 79 3.84 16.12 -16.13
N LEU A 80 2.79 16.80 -16.63
CA LEU A 80 1.84 17.54 -15.79
C LEU A 80 1.15 16.63 -14.77
N LEU A 81 0.69 15.45 -15.20
CA LEU A 81 0.05 14.49 -14.32
C LEU A 81 1.00 13.96 -13.23
N LYS A 82 2.29 13.79 -13.55
CA LYS A 82 3.30 13.41 -12.56
C LYS A 82 3.58 14.54 -11.57
N GLU A 83 3.70 15.77 -12.04
CA GLU A 83 3.88 16.94 -11.16
C GLU A 83 2.68 17.13 -10.22
N GLU A 84 1.45 16.93 -10.72
CA GLU A 84 0.25 16.95 -9.87
C GLU A 84 0.27 15.81 -8.83
N LEU A 85 0.79 14.63 -9.21
CA LEU A 85 0.89 13.49 -8.30
C LEU A 85 1.93 13.75 -7.21
N GLU A 86 3.07 14.34 -7.58
CA GLU A 86 4.11 14.80 -6.66
C GLU A 86 3.56 15.87 -5.69
N GLY A 87 2.74 16.80 -6.18
CA GLY A 87 2.02 17.77 -5.36
C GLY A 87 1.06 17.12 -4.36
N LEU A 88 0.30 16.11 -4.79
CA LEU A 88 -0.57 15.34 -3.88
C LEU A 88 0.23 14.49 -2.89
N ASN A 89 1.39 13.98 -3.29
CA ASN A 89 2.29 13.18 -2.46
C ASN A 89 3.01 14.02 -1.40
N SER A 90 3.28 15.29 -1.69
CA SER A 90 3.88 16.25 -0.75
C SER A 90 2.88 16.86 0.25
N SER A 91 1.58 16.58 0.14
CA SER A 91 0.57 17.01 1.11
C SER A 91 0.72 16.24 2.44
N VAL A 92 1.49 16.82 3.36
CA VAL A 92 1.81 16.23 4.67
C VAL A 92 0.85 16.69 5.78
N GLU A 93 0.23 17.87 5.63
CA GLU A 93 -0.63 18.52 6.64
C GLU A 93 -1.77 17.62 7.13
N VAL A 94 -2.34 16.83 6.22
CA VAL A 94 -3.48 15.97 6.52
C VAL A 94 -3.11 14.84 7.50
N TYR A 95 -1.83 14.55 7.67
CA TYR A 95 -1.32 13.54 8.61
C TYR A 95 -0.82 14.14 9.92
N GLN A 96 -0.64 15.47 10.00
CA GLN A 96 -0.17 16.13 11.20
C GLN A 96 -1.28 16.23 12.25
N ASN A 97 -0.89 16.32 13.52
CA ASN A 97 -1.79 16.72 14.59
C ASN A 97 -2.08 18.24 14.47
N GLN A 98 -3.33 18.66 14.69
CA GLN A 98 -3.79 20.04 14.46
C GLN A 98 -3.47 21.01 15.61
N GLU A 99 -2.80 20.54 16.65
CA GLU A 99 -2.52 21.37 17.83
C GLU A 99 -1.32 22.29 17.59
N GLU A 100 -1.59 23.59 17.63
CA GLU A 100 -0.64 24.70 17.46
C GLU A 100 0.39 24.74 18.60
N MET A 101 1.47 24.00 18.45
CA MET A 101 2.76 24.37 19.02
C MET A 101 3.81 24.32 17.91
N LEU A 102 4.79 25.23 17.99
CA LEU A 102 5.98 25.36 17.13
C LEU A 102 6.80 24.07 17.08
N THR A 103 6.24 23.05 16.45
CA THR A 103 6.73 21.69 16.42
C THR A 103 7.07 21.34 14.99
N ILE A 104 8.30 20.88 14.76
CA ILE A 104 8.75 20.48 13.43
C ILE A 104 7.83 19.34 12.96
N PRO A 105 7.20 19.44 11.78
CA PRO A 105 6.31 18.42 11.27
C PRO A 105 7.09 17.14 10.97
N PHE A 106 6.49 15.99 11.26
CA PHE A 106 7.08 14.72 10.83
C PHE A 106 6.73 14.41 9.38
N ILE A 107 7.59 13.64 8.72
CA ILE A 107 7.45 13.17 7.35
C ILE A 107 6.84 11.74 7.39
N PRO A 108 5.52 11.58 7.16
CA PRO A 108 4.92 10.27 6.96
C PRO A 108 5.10 9.79 5.52
N LEU A 109 5.06 8.47 5.35
CA LEU A 109 5.08 7.84 4.03
C LEU A 109 3.66 7.64 3.50
N GLY A 110 3.50 7.84 2.20
CA GLY A 110 2.28 7.48 1.49
C GLY A 110 2.14 5.96 1.35
N LEU A 111 0.91 5.46 1.36
CA LEU A 111 0.66 4.06 1.01
C LEU A 111 0.86 3.86 -0.50
N LYS A 112 1.49 2.76 -0.89
CA LYS A 112 1.47 2.25 -2.26
C LYS A 112 0.06 1.84 -2.64
N GLU A 113 -0.27 2.05 -3.91
CA GLU A 113 -1.55 1.64 -4.49
C GLU A 113 -1.39 0.36 -5.31
N THR A 114 -2.49 -0.38 -5.48
CA THR A 114 -2.54 -1.61 -6.29
C THR A 114 -3.87 -1.76 -7.02
N ARG A 115 -3.86 -2.63 -8.03
CA ARG A 115 -5.04 -3.02 -8.81
C ARG A 115 -5.72 -4.25 -8.21
N GLU A 116 -6.96 -4.48 -8.62
CA GLU A 116 -7.66 -5.74 -8.34
C GLU A 116 -6.94 -6.90 -9.01
N VAL A 117 -6.96 -8.05 -8.34
CA VAL A 117 -6.35 -9.30 -8.78
C VAL A 117 -7.38 -10.38 -8.52
N ASP A 118 -7.68 -11.14 -9.57
CA ASP A 118 -8.52 -12.33 -9.46
C ASP A 118 -7.65 -13.54 -9.13
N PHE A 119 -7.96 -14.20 -8.02
CA PHE A 119 -7.33 -15.47 -7.64
C PHE A 119 -8.21 -16.68 -7.96
N MET A 120 -9.50 -16.47 -8.27
CA MET A 120 -10.48 -17.54 -8.42
C MET A 120 -10.06 -18.54 -9.49
N THR A 121 -9.97 -18.08 -10.73
CA THR A 121 -9.66 -18.95 -11.86
C THR A 121 -8.27 -19.59 -11.72
N PRO A 122 -7.18 -18.83 -11.45
CA PRO A 122 -5.84 -19.42 -11.36
C PRO A 122 -5.67 -20.42 -10.23
N PHE A 123 -6.30 -20.21 -9.07
CA PHE A 123 -6.22 -21.16 -7.96
C PHE A 123 -7.07 -22.40 -8.21
N LYS A 124 -8.27 -22.27 -8.78
CA LYS A 124 -9.09 -23.43 -9.13
C LYS A 124 -8.40 -24.33 -10.14
N ASP A 125 -7.82 -23.74 -11.20
CA ASP A 125 -7.07 -24.49 -12.21
C ASP A 125 -5.86 -25.20 -11.59
N PHE A 126 -5.12 -24.52 -10.71
CA PHE A 126 -3.97 -25.12 -10.03
C PHE A 126 -4.38 -26.25 -9.08
N ILE A 127 -5.45 -26.07 -8.31
CA ILE A 127 -5.95 -27.10 -7.38
C ILE A 127 -6.35 -28.36 -8.14
N GLN A 128 -7.08 -28.20 -9.24
CA GLN A 128 -7.49 -29.33 -10.08
C GLN A 128 -6.28 -30.06 -10.67
N GLU A 129 -5.32 -29.32 -11.22
CA GLU A 129 -4.21 -29.93 -11.95
C GLU A 129 -3.13 -30.50 -11.02
N HIS A 130 -2.77 -29.77 -9.96
CA HIS A 130 -1.65 -30.14 -9.08
C HIS A 130 -2.07 -31.09 -7.96
N TYR A 131 -3.23 -30.85 -7.34
CA TYR A 131 -3.72 -31.66 -6.22
C TYR A 131 -4.73 -32.71 -6.65
N SER A 132 -5.26 -32.65 -7.89
CA SER A 132 -6.33 -33.55 -8.35
C SER A 132 -7.57 -33.51 -7.44
N GLU A 133 -7.85 -32.34 -6.88
CA GLU A 133 -8.97 -32.10 -5.97
C GLU A 133 -10.07 -31.27 -6.65
N GLU A 134 -11.30 -31.39 -6.15
CA GLU A 134 -12.45 -30.66 -6.69
C GLU A 134 -12.37 -29.16 -6.33
N PRO A 135 -12.22 -28.27 -7.32
CA PRO A 135 -11.98 -26.85 -7.03
C PRO A 135 -13.14 -26.13 -6.36
N SER A 136 -14.38 -26.61 -6.56
CA SER A 136 -15.57 -25.99 -5.95
C SER A 136 -15.55 -26.07 -4.42
N ALA A 137 -14.83 -27.04 -3.83
CA ALA A 137 -14.69 -27.16 -2.38
C ALA A 137 -13.91 -26.01 -1.73
N TYR A 138 -13.16 -25.25 -2.53
CA TYR A 138 -12.27 -24.18 -2.07
C TYR A 138 -12.76 -22.77 -2.42
N GLU A 139 -13.89 -22.64 -3.12
CA GLU A 139 -14.40 -21.34 -3.60
C GLU A 139 -14.56 -20.33 -2.46
N ASP A 140 -15.18 -20.72 -1.34
CA ASP A 140 -15.37 -19.84 -0.19
C ASP A 140 -14.03 -19.35 0.39
N SER A 141 -13.05 -20.25 0.50
CA SER A 141 -11.71 -19.88 1.00
C SER A 141 -10.96 -18.94 0.04
N ILE A 142 -11.15 -19.12 -1.27
CA ILE A 142 -10.55 -18.24 -2.27
C ILE A 142 -11.22 -16.86 -2.23
N LEU A 143 -12.55 -16.82 -2.07
CA LEU A 143 -13.30 -15.57 -1.87
C LEU A 143 -12.82 -14.82 -0.62
N ASP A 144 -12.62 -15.52 0.51
CA ASP A 144 -12.11 -14.90 1.74
C ASP A 144 -10.74 -14.23 1.54
N VAL A 145 -9.84 -14.86 0.78
CA VAL A 145 -8.53 -14.28 0.43
C VAL A 145 -8.69 -13.05 -0.48
N MET A 146 -9.59 -13.13 -1.47
CA MET A 146 -9.87 -12.02 -2.37
C MET A 146 -10.49 -10.82 -1.64
N ASP A 147 -11.42 -11.06 -0.73
CA ASP A 147 -12.04 -10.02 0.11
C ASP A 147 -11.02 -9.39 1.06
N LEU A 148 -10.17 -10.22 1.69
CA LEU A 148 -9.08 -9.73 2.54
C LEU A 148 -8.11 -8.84 1.75
N ARG A 149 -7.74 -9.25 0.53
CA ARG A 149 -6.91 -8.44 -0.37
C ARG A 149 -7.62 -7.15 -0.77
N GLN A 150 -8.91 -7.20 -1.08
CA GLN A 150 -9.65 -6.01 -1.47
C GLN A 150 -9.70 -4.99 -0.32
N ALA A 151 -9.86 -5.47 0.92
CA ALA A 151 -9.82 -4.62 2.10
C ALA A 151 -8.45 -3.94 2.30
N THR A 152 -7.34 -4.60 1.96
CA THR A 152 -5.99 -4.03 2.11
C THR A 152 -5.69 -2.87 1.18
N ARG A 153 -6.50 -2.64 0.13
CA ARG A 153 -6.38 -1.48 -0.76
C ARG A 153 -6.83 -0.18 -0.09
N THR A 154 -7.69 -0.27 0.93
CA THR A 154 -8.21 0.88 1.68
C THR A 154 -8.15 0.63 3.19
N PRO A 155 -6.96 0.43 3.77
CA PRO A 155 -6.83 0.16 5.20
C PRO A 155 -7.21 1.41 6.00
N SER A 156 -7.76 1.20 7.19
CA SER A 156 -7.97 2.27 8.17
C SER A 156 -6.64 2.83 8.67
N ARG A 157 -6.58 4.13 8.99
CA ARG A 157 -5.34 4.78 9.45
C ARG A 157 -5.21 4.67 10.97
N ASP A 158 -5.26 3.44 11.46
CA ASP A 158 -5.23 3.05 12.86
C ASP A 158 -4.60 1.65 13.01
N GLU A 159 -4.50 1.16 14.23
CA GLU A 159 -3.96 -0.18 14.50
C GLU A 159 -4.77 -1.30 13.83
N ALA A 160 -6.07 -1.13 13.61
CA ALA A 160 -6.87 -2.13 12.88
C ALA A 160 -6.42 -2.25 11.42
N GLY A 161 -6.03 -1.13 10.80
CA GLY A 161 -5.45 -1.13 9.45
C GLY A 161 -4.09 -1.82 9.39
N VAL A 162 -3.24 -1.63 10.41
CA VAL A 162 -1.98 -2.38 10.55
C VAL A 162 -2.27 -3.88 10.61
N GLN A 163 -3.19 -4.30 11.49
CA GLN A 163 -3.55 -5.70 11.66
C GLN A 163 -4.16 -6.32 10.41
N LEU A 164 -4.95 -5.57 9.64
CA LEU A 164 -5.47 -5.98 8.35
C LEU A 164 -4.34 -6.32 7.37
N LEU A 165 -3.35 -5.43 7.23
CA LEU A 165 -2.21 -5.64 6.34
C LEU A 165 -1.33 -6.82 6.79
N ILE A 166 -1.05 -6.94 8.10
CA ILE A 166 -0.31 -8.08 8.67
C ILE A 166 -1.05 -9.40 8.41
N SER A 167 -2.37 -9.41 8.58
CA SER A 167 -3.18 -10.61 8.35
C SER A 167 -3.09 -11.07 6.90
N TYR A 168 -3.17 -10.13 5.95
CA TYR A 168 -3.02 -10.46 4.53
C TYR A 168 -1.59 -10.93 4.19
N TYR A 169 -0.56 -10.26 4.72
CA TYR A 169 0.83 -10.70 4.55
C TYR A 169 1.04 -12.15 5.05
N ASN A 170 0.46 -12.49 6.19
CA ASN A 170 0.53 -13.85 6.73
C ASN A 170 -0.20 -14.85 5.82
N GLN A 171 -1.37 -14.51 5.28
CA GLN A 171 -2.06 -15.35 4.30
C GLN A 171 -1.22 -15.56 3.04
N LEU A 172 -0.56 -14.52 2.53
CA LEU A 172 0.37 -14.65 1.40
C LEU A 172 1.52 -15.61 1.68
N ASN A 173 2.03 -15.69 2.91
CA ASN A 173 3.05 -16.67 3.29
C ASN A 173 2.52 -18.11 3.27
N LEU A 174 1.27 -18.32 3.71
CA LEU A 174 0.64 -19.64 3.66
C LEU A 174 0.33 -20.06 2.22
N LEU A 175 -0.14 -19.12 1.40
CA LEU A 175 -0.48 -19.36 -0.01
C LEU A 175 0.76 -19.58 -0.87
N GLU A 176 1.86 -18.82 -0.66
CA GLU A 176 3.10 -19.00 -1.43
C GLU A 176 3.60 -20.45 -1.36
N ASN A 177 3.62 -21.02 -0.16
CA ASN A 177 4.10 -22.38 0.08
C ASN A 177 3.24 -23.49 -0.54
N ARG A 178 2.00 -23.18 -0.96
CA ARG A 178 1.04 -24.17 -1.48
C ARG A 178 0.68 -23.95 -2.94
N LEU A 179 0.43 -22.70 -3.33
CA LEU A 179 -0.15 -22.35 -4.63
C LEU A 179 0.86 -21.67 -5.56
N PHE A 180 2.01 -21.21 -5.08
CA PHE A 180 3.02 -20.53 -5.92
C PHE A 180 4.33 -21.32 -5.99
N PRO A 181 4.35 -22.51 -6.62
CA PRO A 181 5.59 -23.26 -6.77
C PRO A 181 6.60 -22.50 -7.65
N PRO A 182 7.90 -22.49 -7.32
CA PRO A 182 8.92 -21.76 -8.08
C PRO A 182 9.04 -22.15 -9.55
N SER A 183 8.62 -23.37 -9.90
CA SER A 183 8.72 -23.95 -11.25
C SER A 183 7.55 -23.59 -12.16
N ARG A 184 6.49 -22.94 -11.67
CA ARG A 184 5.28 -22.67 -12.45
C ARG A 184 4.71 -21.29 -12.15
N HIS A 185 4.38 -20.56 -13.20
CA HIS A 185 3.63 -19.31 -13.11
C HIS A 185 2.13 -19.58 -13.28
N LEU A 186 1.33 -19.10 -12.33
CA LEU A 186 -0.14 -19.22 -12.37
C LEU A 186 -0.83 -18.23 -13.31
N GLY A 187 -0.08 -17.37 -14.00
CA GLY A 187 -0.66 -16.29 -14.80
C GLY A 187 -1.29 -15.16 -13.97
N ILE A 188 -1.08 -15.15 -12.66
CA ILE A 188 -1.44 -14.03 -11.77
C ILE A 188 -0.42 -12.91 -11.94
N PHE A 189 -0.90 -11.66 -12.08
CA PHE A 189 -0.06 -10.48 -12.21
C PHE A 189 -0.36 -9.48 -11.10
N PHE A 190 0.62 -9.23 -10.25
CA PHE A 190 0.56 -8.22 -9.20
C PHE A 190 1.03 -6.88 -9.76
N THR A 191 0.13 -5.88 -9.80
CA THR A 191 0.48 -4.52 -10.22
C THR A 191 0.47 -3.58 -9.03
N TRP A 192 1.59 -2.91 -8.77
CA TRP A 192 1.75 -1.92 -7.71
C TRP A 192 2.31 -0.62 -8.27
N TYR A 193 1.94 0.50 -7.65
CA TYR A 193 2.45 1.82 -8.03
C TYR A 193 3.53 2.25 -7.05
N ASP A 194 4.63 2.75 -7.59
CA ASP A 194 5.67 3.40 -6.81
C ASP A 194 5.08 4.61 -6.06
N CYS A 195 5.25 4.67 -4.73
CA CYS A 195 4.58 5.69 -3.91
C CYS A 195 5.14 7.10 -4.10
N PHE A 196 6.31 7.26 -4.72
CA PHE A 196 6.95 8.55 -4.95
C PHE A 196 6.74 9.04 -6.38
N THR A 197 6.95 8.16 -7.36
CA THR A 197 6.96 8.49 -8.79
C THR A 197 5.67 8.13 -9.53
N GLY A 198 4.79 7.33 -8.91
CA GLY A 198 3.56 6.82 -9.53
C GLY A 198 3.78 5.78 -10.65
N VAL A 199 5.03 5.41 -10.94
CA VAL A 199 5.33 4.45 -12.00
C VAL A 199 4.79 3.06 -11.62
N PRO A 200 4.00 2.40 -12.50
CA PRO A 200 3.51 1.06 -12.23
C PRO A 200 4.60 0.01 -12.43
N VAL A 201 4.62 -0.96 -11.53
CA VAL A 201 5.44 -2.18 -11.60
C VAL A 201 4.50 -3.37 -11.61
N CYS A 202 4.72 -4.31 -12.52
CA CYS A 202 3.91 -5.51 -12.66
C CYS A 202 4.80 -6.76 -12.65
N GLN A 203 4.53 -7.70 -11.76
CA GLN A 203 5.26 -8.97 -11.67
C GLN A 203 4.30 -10.14 -11.44
N GLN A 204 4.70 -11.33 -11.91
CA GLN A 204 3.97 -12.57 -11.63
C GLN A 204 4.34 -13.20 -10.28
N HIS A 205 5.50 -12.83 -9.73
CA HIS A 205 5.96 -13.34 -8.46
C HIS A 205 5.25 -12.65 -7.30
N VAL A 206 4.78 -13.45 -6.34
CA VAL A 206 4.13 -12.97 -5.10
C VAL A 206 5.05 -12.11 -4.24
N GLY A 207 6.36 -12.17 -4.47
CA GLY A 207 7.35 -11.31 -3.81
C GLY A 207 7.03 -9.81 -3.93
N LEU A 208 6.56 -9.33 -5.09
CA LEU A 208 6.17 -7.92 -5.24
C LEU A 208 4.96 -7.55 -4.36
N GLU A 209 3.96 -8.44 -4.28
CA GLU A 209 2.78 -8.25 -3.44
C GLU A 209 3.20 -8.18 -1.96
N LYS A 210 3.99 -9.15 -1.50
CA LYS A 210 4.53 -9.20 -0.13
C LYS A 210 5.33 -7.97 0.23
N ALA A 211 6.27 -7.58 -0.64
CA ALA A 211 7.11 -6.41 -0.45
C ALA A 211 6.27 -5.12 -0.33
N SER A 212 5.27 -4.97 -1.19
CA SER A 212 4.42 -3.77 -1.21
C SER A 212 3.47 -3.70 0.00
N ILE A 213 2.96 -4.85 0.48
CA ILE A 213 2.18 -4.91 1.71
C ILE A 213 3.03 -4.55 2.93
N LEU A 214 4.27 -5.07 3.04
CA LEU A 214 5.20 -4.68 4.10
C LEU A 214 5.54 -3.19 4.06
N PHE A 215 5.75 -2.62 2.87
CA PHE A 215 5.92 -1.18 2.72
C PHE A 215 4.71 -0.41 3.27
N ASN A 216 3.49 -0.85 2.94
CA ASN A 216 2.27 -0.23 3.45
C ASN A 216 2.12 -0.38 4.98
N ILE A 217 2.58 -1.48 5.58
CA ILE A 217 2.64 -1.63 7.05
C ILE A 217 3.55 -0.57 7.66
N ALA A 218 4.76 -0.41 7.12
CA ALA A 218 5.70 0.61 7.56
C ALA A 218 5.10 2.01 7.40
N ALA A 219 4.56 2.33 6.23
CA ALA A 219 3.95 3.61 5.93
C ALA A 219 2.78 3.93 6.88
N LEU A 220 1.95 2.96 7.24
CA LEU A 220 0.87 3.18 8.20
C LEU A 220 1.40 3.49 9.60
N HIS A 221 2.44 2.81 10.05
CA HIS A 221 3.13 3.18 11.30
C HIS A 221 3.70 4.61 11.25
N THR A 222 4.27 5.06 10.13
CA THR A 222 4.75 6.46 10.03
C THR A 222 3.62 7.47 10.16
N GLN A 223 2.44 7.18 9.61
CA GLN A 223 1.25 8.04 9.71
C GLN A 223 0.69 8.05 11.13
N LEU A 224 0.74 6.93 11.85
CA LEU A 224 0.38 6.88 13.27
C LEU A 224 1.33 7.70 14.11
N GLY A 225 2.64 7.57 13.88
CA GLY A 225 3.66 8.35 14.59
C GLY A 225 3.54 9.85 14.35
N ALA A 226 3.26 10.26 13.11
CA ALA A 226 3.06 11.67 12.75
C ALA A 226 1.80 12.29 13.40
N ARG A 227 0.77 11.48 13.66
CA ARG A 227 -0.49 11.94 14.27
C ARG A 227 -0.46 11.97 15.80
N SER A 228 0.49 11.28 16.44
CA SER A 228 0.54 11.20 17.89
C SER A 228 0.58 12.57 18.56
N ASP A 229 -0.11 12.69 19.70
CA ASP A 229 -0.02 13.87 20.56
C ASP A 229 1.40 13.98 21.15
N ARG A 230 2.09 15.07 20.87
CA ARG A 230 3.47 15.29 21.33
C ARG A 230 3.56 16.11 22.62
N SER A 231 2.42 16.59 23.12
CA SER A 231 2.34 17.31 24.40
C SER A 231 2.36 16.35 25.60
N SER A 232 2.00 15.08 25.38
CA SER A 232 1.98 14.04 26.40
C SER A 232 3.12 13.04 26.27
N MET A 233 3.63 12.56 27.42
CA MET A 233 4.62 11.48 27.47
C MET A 233 4.15 10.22 26.73
N SER A 234 2.87 9.86 26.89
CA SER A 234 2.28 8.68 26.26
C SER A 234 2.20 8.81 24.74
N GLY A 235 1.85 9.98 24.22
CA GLY A 235 1.81 10.16 22.77
C GLY A 235 3.21 10.24 22.15
N LEU A 236 4.20 10.81 22.85
CA LEU A 236 5.61 10.70 22.45
C LEU A 236 6.12 9.26 22.44
N ASP A 237 5.79 8.46 23.46
CA ASP A 237 6.14 7.03 23.50
C ASP A 237 5.51 6.25 22.33
N THR A 238 4.26 6.58 22.01
CA THR A 238 3.55 6.02 20.86
C THR A 238 4.23 6.40 19.54
N ALA A 239 4.65 7.67 19.38
CA ALA A 239 5.36 8.14 18.19
C ALA A 239 6.72 7.45 18.02
N ILE A 240 7.52 7.37 19.09
CA ILE A 240 8.81 6.68 19.10
C ILE A 240 8.64 5.23 18.64
N LEU A 241 7.71 4.51 19.26
CA LEU A 241 7.45 3.12 18.95
C LEU A 241 6.97 2.93 17.51
N ALA A 242 6.10 3.81 17.02
CA ALA A 242 5.60 3.76 15.65
C ALA A 242 6.72 3.96 14.62
N PHE A 243 7.58 4.97 14.79
CA PHE A 243 8.70 5.21 13.87
C PHE A 243 9.76 4.10 13.94
N GLN A 244 10.05 3.56 15.12
CA GLN A 244 10.95 2.41 15.27
C GLN A 244 10.39 1.15 14.61
N ARG A 245 9.09 0.87 14.76
CA ARG A 245 8.42 -0.25 14.06
C ARG A 245 8.50 -0.09 12.55
N ALA A 246 8.20 1.11 12.04
CA ALA A 246 8.29 1.40 10.62
C ALA A 246 9.73 1.19 10.08
N ALA A 247 10.74 1.72 10.77
CA ALA A 247 12.15 1.51 10.41
C ALA A 247 12.55 0.02 10.43
N GLY A 248 12.08 -0.74 11.43
CA GLY A 248 12.31 -2.18 11.51
C GLY A 248 11.71 -2.94 10.32
N VAL A 249 10.48 -2.60 9.94
CA VAL A 249 9.81 -3.21 8.78
C VAL A 249 10.52 -2.86 7.47
N LEU A 250 10.96 -1.61 7.27
CA LEU A 250 11.72 -1.22 6.07
C LEU A 250 13.10 -1.89 6.01
N ASN A 251 13.77 -2.08 7.14
CA ASN A 251 15.02 -2.84 7.20
C ASN A 251 14.80 -4.31 6.83
N HIS A 252 13.76 -4.95 7.36
CA HIS A 252 13.38 -6.31 6.97
C HIS A 252 13.09 -6.41 5.47
N LEU A 253 12.33 -5.46 4.92
CA LEU A 253 12.01 -5.37 3.51
C LEU A 253 13.28 -5.31 2.64
N ARG A 254 14.24 -4.47 3.04
CA ARG A 254 15.53 -4.30 2.37
C ARG A 254 16.37 -5.59 2.34
N GLU A 255 16.34 -6.36 3.43
CA GLU A 255 17.12 -7.59 3.56
C GLU A 255 16.52 -8.77 2.80
N VAL A 256 15.19 -8.88 2.77
CA VAL A 256 14.49 -10.03 2.20
C VAL A 256 14.14 -9.85 0.71
N PHE A 257 13.80 -8.63 0.27
CA PHE A 257 13.24 -8.37 -1.06
C PHE A 257 14.18 -7.55 -1.96
N THR A 258 15.38 -8.08 -2.23
CA THR A 258 16.52 -7.38 -2.86
C THR A 258 16.36 -7.04 -4.34
N HIS A 259 15.43 -7.69 -5.06
CA HIS A 259 15.30 -7.60 -6.52
C HIS A 259 13.96 -7.03 -6.99
N THR A 260 13.31 -6.21 -6.18
CA THR A 260 12.02 -5.61 -6.54
C THR A 260 12.22 -4.41 -7.48
N PRO A 261 11.68 -4.40 -8.70
CA PRO A 261 11.98 -3.37 -9.71
C PRO A 261 11.11 -2.11 -9.53
N SER A 262 11.06 -1.59 -8.30
CA SER A 262 10.36 -0.36 -7.92
C SER A 262 11.33 0.56 -7.17
N PHE A 263 11.32 1.86 -7.45
CA PHE A 263 12.31 2.79 -6.89
C PHE A 263 12.14 2.97 -5.38
N ASP A 264 10.90 3.09 -4.92
CA ASP A 264 10.49 3.12 -3.51
C ASP A 264 10.89 1.87 -2.72
N LEU A 265 11.11 0.74 -3.40
CA LEU A 265 11.55 -0.53 -2.82
C LEU A 265 13.04 -0.82 -3.04
N SER A 266 13.79 0.13 -3.63
CA SER A 266 15.23 -0.05 -3.82
C SER A 266 15.99 -0.07 -2.49
N PRO A 267 17.08 -0.86 -2.35
CA PRO A 267 17.81 -0.95 -1.09
C PRO A 267 18.32 0.40 -0.55
N ALA A 268 18.74 1.29 -1.46
CA ALA A 268 19.19 2.64 -1.11
C ALA A 268 18.05 3.50 -0.56
N MET A 269 16.88 3.45 -1.21
CA MET A 269 15.70 4.19 -0.76
C MET A 269 15.23 3.68 0.60
N LEU A 270 15.07 2.37 0.75
CA LEU A 270 14.64 1.75 2.02
C LEU A 270 15.61 2.08 3.16
N HIS A 271 16.92 2.10 2.89
CA HIS A 271 17.90 2.51 3.89
C HIS A 271 17.74 3.99 4.30
N MET A 272 17.60 4.88 3.33
CA MET A 272 17.40 6.31 3.59
C MET A 272 16.13 6.54 4.41
N LEU A 273 15.02 5.91 4.04
CA LEU A 273 13.75 5.98 4.78
C LEU A 273 13.90 5.44 6.21
N SER A 274 14.59 4.30 6.40
CA SER A 274 14.87 3.79 7.75
C SER A 274 15.64 4.81 8.61
N LEU A 275 16.66 5.48 8.06
CA LEU A 275 17.41 6.51 8.77
C LEU A 275 16.55 7.72 9.11
N LEU A 276 15.71 8.18 8.18
CA LEU A 276 14.75 9.26 8.42
C LEU A 276 13.82 8.93 9.60
N LEU A 277 13.26 7.72 9.63
CA LEU A 277 12.34 7.29 10.68
C LEU A 277 13.03 7.17 12.04
N LEU A 278 14.27 6.68 12.08
CA LEU A 278 15.07 6.66 13.31
C LEU A 278 15.40 8.09 13.80
N ALA A 279 15.65 9.03 12.89
CA ALA A 279 15.86 10.43 13.24
C ALA A 279 14.58 11.05 13.87
N GLN A 280 13.40 10.79 13.29
CA GLN A 280 12.12 11.25 13.87
C GLN A 280 11.83 10.61 15.23
N ALA A 281 12.16 9.32 15.41
CA ALA A 281 12.06 8.67 16.71
C ALA A 281 13.00 9.32 17.75
N GLN A 282 14.22 9.68 17.34
CA GLN A 282 15.18 10.36 18.21
C GLN A 282 14.73 11.78 18.57
N GLU A 283 14.11 12.51 17.63
CA GLU A 283 13.50 13.82 17.88
C GLU A 283 12.38 13.71 18.93
N CYS A 284 11.51 12.71 18.83
CA CYS A 284 10.50 12.43 19.85
C CYS A 284 11.15 12.11 21.20
N GLY A 285 12.23 11.33 21.20
CA GLY A 285 13.00 10.99 22.40
C GLY A 285 13.61 12.21 23.09
N PHE A 286 14.11 13.17 22.31
CA PHE A 286 14.60 14.45 22.81
C PHE A 286 13.48 15.28 23.43
N GLN A 287 12.33 15.41 22.74
CA GLN A 287 11.16 16.12 23.27
C GLN A 287 10.66 15.50 24.57
N ARG A 288 10.67 14.17 24.67
CA ARG A 288 10.25 13.43 25.86
C ARG A 288 11.11 13.76 27.08
N GLN A 289 12.39 14.03 26.88
CA GLN A 289 13.30 14.43 27.98
C GLN A 289 13.05 15.86 28.45
N GLY A 290 12.57 16.74 27.55
CA GLY A 290 12.23 18.13 27.86
C GLY A 290 10.88 18.34 28.53
N LEU A 291 9.97 17.34 28.49
CA LEU A 291 8.67 17.45 29.15
C LEU A 291 8.82 17.37 30.68
N PRO A 292 8.15 18.24 31.45
CA PRO A 292 8.13 18.17 32.91
C PRO A 292 7.60 16.80 33.35
N ARG A 293 8.39 16.06 34.12
CA ARG A 293 7.89 14.84 34.78
C ARG A 293 6.84 15.27 35.78
N VAL A 294 5.58 14.85 35.58
CA VAL A 294 4.55 15.00 36.61
C VAL A 294 5.11 14.35 37.88
N PRO A 295 5.25 15.09 39.00
CA PRO A 295 5.75 14.50 40.23
C PRO A 295 4.82 13.36 40.61
N HIS A 296 5.35 12.16 40.81
CA HIS A 296 4.62 11.10 41.48
C HIS A 296 4.05 11.69 42.77
N GLN A 297 2.72 11.72 42.91
CA GLN A 297 2.08 11.97 44.19
C GLN A 297 2.55 10.87 45.13
N ILE A 298 3.55 11.17 45.95
CA ILE A 298 3.90 10.37 47.11
C ILE A 298 2.63 10.34 47.97
N PRO A 299 2.02 9.17 48.20
CA PRO A 299 0.90 9.10 49.13
C PRO A 299 1.43 9.56 50.48
N ARG A 300 0.90 10.67 50.98
CA ARG A 300 1.17 11.07 52.37
C ARG A 300 0.52 10.01 53.26
N LEU A 301 1.37 9.24 53.94
CA LEU A 301 0.98 8.37 55.06
C LEU A 301 0.40 9.21 56.20
#